data_AF-A0A8H4NFP9-F1
#
_entry.id   AF-A0A8H4NFP9-F1
#
_cell.length_a   1.000
_cell.length_b   1.000
_cell.length_c   1.000
_cell.angle_alpha   90.00
_cell.angle_beta   90.00
_cell.angle_gamma   90.00
#
_symmetry.space_group_name_H-M   'P 1'
#
loop_
_entity.id
_entity.type
_entity.pdbx_description
1 polymer ?
#
loop_
_entity_poly.entity_id
_entity_poly.type
_entity_poly.pdbx_seq_one_letter_code
_entity_poly.pdbx_strand_id
1 'polypeptide(L)'
;MYKRQVIVVEVAPAPNEHDEPHSLEGKIDFADSIVEGLRGEMSSLNQEIHKLDRKTKKLKKSNERFEEVLFRSQQKGASRRAVLSGVETLKQGEKTFLENEKQLVEMDLKSLELQKGLWEWEVYREGLKTSQEEMRFDEWMRREEGLGYEDWKKTKYSQTRQDNLYLALNALNAFLHDTIKESY
;
A
#
# COMPACT_ATOMS: atom_id res chain seq x y z
N MET A 1 -16.18 36.13 -48.73
CA MET A 1 -15.25 35.60 -47.72
C MET A 1 -15.97 35.52 -46.38
N TYR A 2 -16.30 34.31 -45.89
CA TYR A 2 -17.05 34.11 -44.66
C TYR A 2 -16.13 34.27 -43.43
N LYS A 3 -16.45 35.24 -42.56
CA LYS A 3 -15.80 35.40 -41.24
C LYS A 3 -16.29 34.26 -40.32
N ARG A 4 -15.40 33.33 -39.96
CA ARG A 4 -15.68 32.35 -38.90
C ARG A 4 -15.51 33.05 -37.55
N GLN A 5 -16.61 33.20 -36.80
CA GLN A 5 -16.53 33.49 -35.37
C GLN A 5 -16.17 32.20 -34.64
N VAL A 6 -15.00 32.20 -33.98
CA VAL A 6 -14.62 31.14 -33.04
C VAL A 6 -15.15 31.56 -31.68
N ILE A 7 -16.15 30.83 -31.18
CA ILE A 7 -16.66 30.99 -29.82
C ILE A 7 -15.80 30.09 -28.95
N VAL A 8 -14.99 30.68 -28.08
CA VAL A 8 -14.29 29.94 -27.01
C VAL A 8 -15.30 29.76 -25.89
N VAL A 9 -15.77 28.53 -25.72
CA VAL A 9 -16.61 28.16 -24.58
C VAL A 9 -15.66 27.85 -23.42
N GLU A 10 -15.54 28.78 -22.48
CA GLU A 10 -14.91 28.50 -21.19
C GLU A 10 -15.85 27.56 -20.42
N VAL A 11 -15.56 26.26 -20.48
CA VAL A 11 -16.17 25.27 -19.60
C VAL A 11 -15.55 25.49 -18.23
N ALA A 12 -16.32 26.10 -17.32
CA ALA A 12 -15.91 26.18 -15.92
C ALA A 12 -15.68 24.75 -15.40
N PRO A 13 -14.53 24.45 -14.76
CA PRO A 13 -14.32 23.15 -14.15
C PRO A 13 -15.42 22.95 -13.10
N ALA A 14 -16.03 21.76 -13.10
CA ALA A 14 -17.11 21.43 -12.19
C ALA A 14 -16.61 21.67 -10.74
N PRO A 15 -17.37 22.39 -9.91
CA PRO A 15 -17.07 22.43 -8.49
C PRO A 15 -17.40 21.03 -7.97
N ASN A 16 -16.38 20.30 -7.50
CA ASN A 16 -16.41 19.26 -6.45
C ASN A 16 -15.39 18.12 -6.72
N GLU A 17 -14.09 18.40 -6.61
CA GLU A 17 -13.04 17.36 -6.55
C GLU A 17 -11.97 17.64 -5.47
N HIS A 18 -12.21 18.59 -4.57
CA HIS A 18 -11.24 18.93 -3.50
C HIS A 18 -11.38 18.10 -2.21
N ASP A 19 -12.36 17.20 -2.13
CA ASP A 19 -12.57 16.33 -0.95
C ASP A 19 -11.89 14.95 -1.08
N GLU A 20 -11.32 14.61 -2.23
CA GLU A 20 -10.69 13.30 -2.48
C GLU A 20 -9.33 13.06 -1.80
N PRO A 21 -8.39 14.03 -1.70
CA PRO A 21 -7.08 13.77 -1.12
C PRO A 21 -7.14 13.43 0.37
N HIS A 22 -7.99 14.14 1.13
CA HIS A 22 -8.22 13.84 2.56
C HIS A 22 -8.95 12.51 2.77
N SER A 23 -9.78 12.11 1.80
CA SER A 23 -10.46 10.80 1.80
C SER A 23 -9.47 9.64 1.55
N LEU A 24 -8.45 9.82 0.70
CA LEU A 24 -7.42 8.80 0.47
C LEU A 24 -6.44 8.69 1.63
N GLU A 25 -5.99 9.79 2.21
CA GLU A 25 -5.05 9.77 3.33
C GLU A 25 -5.63 9.02 4.54
N GLY A 26 -6.88 9.31 4.91
CA GLY A 26 -7.57 8.55 5.97
C GLY A 26 -7.78 7.07 5.66
N LYS A 27 -7.97 6.70 4.39
CA LYS A 27 -8.06 5.28 3.97
C LYS A 27 -6.69 4.57 4.03
N ILE A 28 -5.62 5.28 3.67
CA ILE A 28 -4.25 4.75 3.77
C ILE A 28 -3.90 4.52 5.24
N ASP A 29 -4.14 5.49 6.11
CA ASP A 29 -3.90 5.36 7.56
C ASP A 29 -4.70 4.19 8.16
N PHE A 30 -5.96 4.04 7.76
CA PHE A 30 -6.78 2.90 8.17
C PHE A 30 -6.20 1.57 7.68
N ALA A 31 -5.81 1.48 6.40
CA ALA A 31 -5.21 0.27 5.86
C ALA A 31 -3.86 -0.06 6.53
N ASP A 32 -3.03 0.94 6.83
CA ASP A 32 -1.79 0.77 7.58
C ASP A 32 -2.04 0.23 8.99
N SER A 33 -3.03 0.78 9.71
CA SER A 33 -3.42 0.27 11.03
C SER A 33 -3.87 -1.20 10.97
N ILE A 34 -4.63 -1.59 9.94
CA ILE A 34 -5.06 -2.99 9.77
C ILE A 34 -3.86 -3.90 9.47
N VAL A 35 -2.96 -3.48 8.58
CA VAL A 35 -1.73 -4.23 8.25
C VAL A 35 -0.86 -4.43 9.50
N GLU A 36 -0.69 -3.40 10.32
CA GLU A 36 0.06 -3.50 11.58
C GLU A 36 -0.62 -4.44 12.57
N GLY A 37 -1.95 -4.36 12.71
CA GLY A 37 -2.74 -5.28 13.54
C GLY A 37 -2.55 -6.74 13.14
N LEU A 38 -2.72 -7.04 11.85
CA LEU A 38 -2.54 -8.39 11.30
C LEU A 38 -1.10 -8.91 11.50
N ARG A 39 -0.08 -8.06 11.35
CA ARG A 39 1.32 -8.41 11.64
C ARG A 39 1.51 -8.76 13.13
N GLY A 40 0.87 -8.02 14.02
CA GLY A 40 0.88 -8.28 15.47
C GLY A 40 0.21 -9.62 15.83
N GLU A 41 -0.95 -9.90 15.25
CA GLU A 41 -1.66 -11.18 15.42
C GLU A 41 -0.83 -12.35 14.91
N MET A 42 -0.25 -12.23 13.70
CA MET A 42 0.59 -13.28 13.11
C MET A 42 1.85 -13.54 13.94
N SER A 43 2.47 -12.50 14.49
CA SER A 43 3.62 -12.64 15.39
C SER A 43 3.24 -13.40 16.67
N SER A 44 2.08 -13.09 17.25
CA SER A 44 1.57 -13.77 18.43
C SER A 44 1.28 -15.25 18.16
N LEU A 45 0.57 -15.54 17.06
CA LEU A 45 0.26 -16.90 16.63
C LEU A 45 1.53 -17.73 16.39
N ASN A 46 2.53 -17.17 15.72
CA ASN A 46 3.81 -17.84 15.48
C ASN A 46 4.54 -18.20 16.79
N GLN A 47 4.49 -17.33 17.79
CA GLN A 47 5.06 -17.65 19.11
C GLN A 47 4.31 -18.80 19.79
N GLU A 48 2.99 -18.87 19.65
CA GLU A 48 2.19 -19.96 20.18
C GLU A 48 2.48 -21.29 19.47
N ILE A 49 2.55 -21.28 18.13
CA ILE A 49 2.95 -22.44 17.31
C ILE A 49 4.31 -22.95 17.79
N HIS A 50 5.31 -22.08 17.91
CA HIS A 50 6.63 -22.47 18.38
C HIS A 50 6.64 -23.04 19.80
N LYS A 51 5.81 -22.51 20.71
CA LYS A 51 5.69 -23.04 22.07
C LYS A 51 5.07 -24.44 22.06
N LEU A 52 4.00 -24.63 21.29
CA LEU A 52 3.30 -25.91 21.18
C LEU A 52 4.18 -26.95 20.50
N ASP A 53 4.81 -26.63 19.37
CA ASP A 53 5.75 -27.51 18.64
C ASP A 53 6.89 -28.00 19.55
N ARG A 54 7.48 -27.11 20.35
CA ARG A 54 8.50 -27.50 21.35
C ARG A 54 7.96 -28.47 22.40
N LYS A 55 6.73 -28.26 22.88
CA LYS A 55 6.07 -29.17 23.84
C LYS A 55 5.79 -30.52 23.19
N THR A 56 5.25 -30.54 21.98
CA THR A 56 4.94 -31.74 21.20
C THR A 56 6.19 -32.57 20.93
N LYS A 57 7.28 -31.94 20.50
CA LYS A 57 8.59 -32.61 20.29
C LYS A 57 9.17 -33.19 21.57
N LYS A 58 9.03 -32.50 22.70
CA LYS A 58 9.45 -33.03 24.02
C LYS A 58 8.60 -34.23 24.43
N LEU A 59 7.29 -34.14 24.25
CA LEU A 59 6.36 -35.24 24.56
C LEU A 59 6.66 -36.47 23.71
N LYS A 60 6.87 -36.30 22.40
CA LYS A 60 7.27 -37.39 21.50
C LYS A 60 8.50 -38.14 22.00
N LYS A 61 9.59 -37.40 22.29
CA LYS A 61 10.83 -37.99 22.84
C LYS A 61 10.61 -38.66 24.20
N SER A 62 9.72 -38.10 25.03
CA SER A 62 9.38 -38.70 26.32
C SER A 62 8.63 -40.01 26.14
N ASN A 63 7.66 -40.06 25.23
CA ASN A 63 6.89 -41.27 24.92
C ASN A 63 7.80 -42.36 24.33
N GLU A 64 8.67 -42.02 23.36
CA GLU A 64 9.66 -42.95 22.78
C GLU A 64 10.56 -43.58 23.86
N ARG A 65 11.08 -42.77 24.78
CA ARG A 65 11.89 -43.26 25.92
C ARG A 65 11.07 -44.13 26.87
N PHE A 66 9.83 -43.74 27.13
CA PHE A 66 8.97 -44.47 28.04
C PHE A 66 8.56 -45.82 27.46
N GLU A 67 8.30 -45.89 26.16
CA GLU A 67 8.07 -47.13 25.42
C GLU A 67 9.27 -48.09 25.53
N GLU A 68 10.50 -47.58 25.34
CA GLU A 68 11.72 -48.38 25.51
C GLU A 68 11.87 -48.93 26.94
N VAL A 69 11.58 -48.11 27.95
CA VAL A 69 11.60 -48.53 29.36
C VAL A 69 10.54 -49.59 29.64
N LEU A 70 9.33 -49.43 29.11
CA LEU A 70 8.26 -50.42 29.25
C LEU A 70 8.66 -51.75 28.63
N PHE A 71 9.20 -51.73 27.41
CA PHE A 71 9.69 -52.93 26.73
C PHE A 71 10.77 -53.65 27.55
N ARG A 72 11.77 -52.93 28.07
CA ARG A 72 12.82 -53.50 28.94
C ARG A 72 12.27 -54.03 30.25
N SER A 73 11.31 -53.34 30.86
CA SER A 73 10.68 -53.77 32.11
C SER A 73 9.92 -55.09 31.94
N GLN A 74 9.22 -55.24 30.82
CA GLN A 74 8.52 -56.47 30.46
C GLN A 74 9.49 -57.64 30.29
N GLN A 75 10.62 -57.44 29.60
CA GLN A 75 11.66 -58.47 29.45
C GLN A 75 12.30 -58.88 30.79
N LYS A 76 12.45 -57.93 31.71
CA LYS A 76 13.03 -58.17 33.05
C LYS A 76 12.03 -58.75 34.05
N GLY A 77 10.85 -59.18 33.61
CA GLY A 77 9.86 -59.83 34.47
C GLY A 77 9.09 -58.87 35.37
N ALA A 78 8.93 -57.60 34.98
CA ALA A 78 8.05 -56.68 35.69
C ALA A 78 6.63 -57.26 35.80
N SER A 79 5.93 -56.97 36.90
CA SER A 79 4.58 -57.48 37.11
C SER A 79 3.66 -57.05 35.97
N ARG A 80 2.76 -57.95 35.55
CA ARG A 80 1.76 -57.67 34.50
C ARG A 80 0.96 -56.39 34.78
N ARG A 81 0.62 -56.14 36.06
CA ARG A 81 -0.10 -54.94 36.48
C ARG A 81 0.70 -53.65 36.23
N ALA A 82 2.00 -53.67 36.52
CA ALA A 82 2.87 -52.52 36.28
C ALA A 82 3.02 -52.23 34.77
N VAL A 83 3.20 -53.28 33.96
CA VAL A 83 3.30 -53.14 32.49
C VAL A 83 2.01 -52.58 31.91
N LEU A 84 0.84 -53.10 32.31
CA LEU A 84 -0.46 -52.62 31.82
C LEU A 84 -0.71 -51.15 32.19
N SER A 85 -0.43 -50.77 33.44
CA SER A 85 -0.56 -49.38 33.89
C SER A 85 0.38 -48.43 33.13
N GLY A 86 1.59 -48.89 32.83
CA GLY A 86 2.54 -48.15 31.99
C GLY A 86 2.05 -47.98 30.56
N VAL A 87 1.50 -49.04 29.95
CA VAL A 87 0.91 -48.98 28.59
C VAL A 87 -0.28 -48.02 28.54
N GLU A 88 -1.15 -47.99 29.56
CA GLU A 88 -2.24 -47.02 29.64
C GLU A 88 -1.73 -45.58 29.72
N THR A 89 -0.66 -45.35 30.48
CA THR A 89 -0.01 -44.03 30.57
C THR A 89 0.60 -43.61 29.23
N LEU A 90 1.25 -44.54 28.51
CA LEU A 90 1.79 -44.29 27.18
C LEU A 90 0.68 -43.94 26.18
N LYS A 91 -0.42 -44.70 26.17
CA LYS A 91 -1.60 -44.41 25.32
C LYS A 91 -2.17 -43.03 25.58
N GLN A 92 -2.26 -42.62 26.84
CA GLN A 92 -2.70 -41.26 27.18
C GLN A 92 -1.70 -40.22 26.64
N GLY A 93 -0.40 -40.46 26.79
CA GLY A 93 0.66 -39.62 26.22
C GLY A 93 0.55 -39.48 24.69
N GLU A 94 0.34 -40.58 23.98
CA GLU A 94 0.13 -40.60 22.52
C GLU A 94 -1.12 -39.84 22.11
N LYS A 95 -2.23 -39.98 22.84
CA LYS A 95 -3.45 -39.21 22.60
C LYS A 95 -3.20 -37.71 22.73
N THR A 96 -2.49 -37.28 23.77
CA THR A 96 -2.12 -35.87 23.94
C THR A 96 -1.17 -35.38 22.85
N PHE A 97 -0.27 -36.24 22.36
CA PHE A 97 0.61 -35.91 21.25
C PHE A 97 -0.19 -35.66 19.96
N LEU A 98 -1.12 -36.55 19.62
CA LEU A 98 -1.99 -36.40 18.44
C LEU A 98 -2.88 -35.16 18.54
N GLU A 99 -3.42 -34.85 19.72
CA GLU A 99 -4.20 -33.64 19.93
C GLU A 99 -3.35 -32.37 19.71
N ASN A 100 -2.11 -32.36 20.20
CA ASN A 100 -1.21 -31.24 19.96
C ASN A 100 -0.83 -31.11 18.48
N GLU A 101 -0.61 -32.22 17.75
CA GLU A 101 -0.34 -32.18 16.30
C GLU A 101 -1.54 -31.62 15.53
N LYS A 102 -2.76 -32.06 15.88
CA LYS A 102 -3.98 -31.52 15.29
C LYS A 102 -4.10 -30.02 15.54
N GLN A 103 -3.87 -29.58 16.77
CA GLN A 103 -3.90 -28.16 17.12
C GLN A 103 -2.84 -27.35 16.36
N LEU A 104 -1.62 -27.89 16.17
CA LEU A 104 -0.59 -27.25 15.35
C LEU A 104 -1.06 -27.04 13.91
N VAL A 105 -1.68 -28.05 13.29
CA VAL A 105 -2.22 -27.93 11.93
C VAL A 105 -3.32 -26.87 11.85
N GLU A 106 -4.23 -26.83 12.83
CA GLU A 106 -5.27 -25.80 12.89
C GLU A 106 -4.67 -24.38 13.02
N MET A 107 -3.59 -24.24 13.78
CA MET A 107 -2.88 -22.96 13.93
C MET A 107 -2.11 -22.58 12.67
N ASP A 108 -1.48 -23.53 11.98
CA ASP A 108 -0.81 -23.29 10.70
C ASP A 108 -1.82 -22.83 9.63
N LEU A 109 -3.01 -23.43 9.60
CA LEU A 109 -4.09 -23.00 8.71
C LEU A 109 -4.54 -21.57 9.00
N LYS A 110 -4.74 -21.22 10.28
CA LYS A 110 -5.03 -19.84 10.69
C LYS A 110 -3.91 -18.87 10.30
N SER A 111 -2.65 -19.30 10.40
CA SER A 111 -1.51 -18.48 9.97
C SER A 111 -1.56 -18.19 8.47
N LEU A 112 -1.95 -19.16 7.65
CA LEU A 112 -2.12 -18.96 6.21
C LEU A 112 -3.28 -18.02 5.89
N GLU A 113 -4.39 -18.11 6.63
CA GLU A 113 -5.53 -17.19 6.50
C GLU A 113 -5.11 -15.75 6.86
N LEU A 114 -4.39 -15.55 7.95
CA LEU A 114 -3.85 -14.25 8.34
C LEU A 114 -2.86 -13.71 7.30
N GLN A 115 -1.99 -14.56 6.77
CA GLN A 115 -1.03 -14.16 5.73
C GLN A 115 -1.73 -13.74 4.45
N LYS A 116 -2.80 -14.44 4.06
CA LYS A 116 -3.63 -14.07 2.92
C LYS A 116 -4.29 -12.70 3.16
N GLY A 117 -4.92 -12.50 4.32
CA GLY A 117 -5.53 -11.23 4.66
C GLY A 117 -4.53 -10.07 4.68
N LEU A 118 -3.34 -10.31 5.24
CA LEU A 118 -2.24 -9.34 5.23
C LEU A 118 -1.88 -8.92 3.80
N TRP A 119 -1.70 -9.90 2.91
CA TRP A 119 -1.36 -9.63 1.51
C TRP A 119 -2.47 -8.83 0.78
N GLU A 120 -3.74 -9.19 1.00
CA GLU A 120 -4.89 -8.45 0.43
C GLU A 120 -4.90 -6.99 0.88
N TRP A 121 -4.65 -6.73 2.17
CA TRP A 121 -4.56 -5.38 2.72
C TRP A 121 -3.32 -4.61 2.24
N GLU A 122 -2.18 -5.28 2.10
CA GLU A 122 -0.97 -4.65 1.55
C GLU A 122 -1.17 -4.23 0.10
N VAL A 123 -1.79 -5.08 -0.73
CA VAL A 123 -2.15 -4.76 -2.12
C VAL A 123 -3.14 -3.60 -2.18
N TYR A 124 -4.18 -3.63 -1.35
CA TYR A 124 -5.17 -2.55 -1.28
C TYR A 124 -4.53 -1.22 -0.90
N ARG A 125 -3.71 -1.21 0.17
CA ARG A 125 -2.97 -0.03 0.61
C ARG A 125 -2.08 0.52 -0.49
N GLU A 126 -1.36 -0.34 -1.20
CA GLU A 126 -0.46 0.12 -2.26
C GLU A 126 -1.23 0.74 -3.42
N GLY A 127 -2.38 0.17 -3.78
CA GLY A 127 -3.30 0.78 -4.75
C GLY A 127 -3.75 2.18 -4.34
N LEU A 128 -4.08 2.39 -3.06
CA LEU A 128 -4.43 3.73 -2.55
C LEU A 128 -3.26 4.72 -2.66
N LYS A 129 -2.04 4.29 -2.34
CA LYS A 129 -0.84 5.13 -2.46
C LYS A 129 -0.58 5.52 -3.92
N THR A 130 -0.71 4.57 -4.85
CA THR A 130 -0.60 4.84 -6.29
C THR A 130 -1.64 5.87 -6.74
N SER A 131 -2.92 5.71 -6.38
CA SER A 131 -3.94 6.70 -6.72
C SER A 131 -3.67 8.08 -6.11
N GLN A 132 -3.11 8.14 -4.90
CA GLN A 132 -2.71 9.40 -4.27
C GLN A 132 -1.54 10.06 -5.02
N GLU A 133 -0.62 9.29 -5.58
CA GLU A 133 0.47 9.79 -6.42
C GLU A 133 -0.04 10.27 -7.78
N GLU A 134 -0.96 9.54 -8.41
CA GLU A 134 -1.62 9.93 -9.67
C GLU A 134 -2.36 11.26 -9.51
N MET A 135 -3.16 11.43 -8.45
CA MET A 135 -3.83 12.71 -8.19
C MET A 135 -2.82 13.86 -7.97
N ARG A 136 -1.73 13.60 -7.24
CA ARG A 136 -0.67 14.60 -7.05
C ARG A 136 0.02 14.96 -8.36
N PHE A 137 0.22 13.99 -9.24
CA PHE A 137 0.75 14.20 -10.57
C PHE A 137 -0.20 15.02 -11.44
N ASP A 138 -1.49 14.70 -11.45
CA ASP A 138 -2.52 15.43 -12.21
C ASP A 138 -2.70 16.88 -11.71
N GLU A 139 -2.66 17.10 -10.40
CA GLU A 139 -2.64 18.45 -9.81
C GLU A 139 -1.39 19.23 -10.21
N TRP A 140 -0.22 18.58 -10.22
CA TRP A 140 1.02 19.19 -10.68
C TRP A 140 0.96 19.55 -12.16
N MET A 141 0.48 18.64 -13.01
CA MET A 141 0.28 18.89 -14.45
C MET A 141 -0.66 20.06 -14.71
N ARG A 142 -1.81 20.12 -14.02
CA ARG A 142 -2.74 21.27 -14.11
C ARG A 142 -2.06 22.58 -13.72
N ARG A 143 -1.18 22.57 -12.72
CA ARG A 143 -0.43 23.76 -12.30
C ARG A 143 0.60 24.18 -13.35
N GLU A 144 1.38 23.25 -13.89
CA GLU A 144 2.38 23.53 -14.92
C GLU A 144 1.74 24.03 -16.22
N GLU A 145 0.64 23.42 -16.67
CA GLU A 145 -0.12 23.90 -17.83
C GLU A 145 -0.67 25.32 -17.61
N GLY A 146 -1.18 25.60 -16.39
CA GLY A 146 -1.62 26.94 -16.00
C GLY A 146 -0.48 27.97 -16.00
N LEU A 147 0.70 27.60 -15.51
CA LEU A 147 1.90 28.45 -15.55
C LEU A 147 2.36 28.69 -16.99
N GLY A 148 2.37 27.66 -17.83
CA GLY A 148 2.70 27.77 -19.25
C GLY A 148 1.73 28.70 -20.00
N TYR A 149 0.43 28.64 -19.69
CA TYR A 149 -0.56 29.57 -20.23
C TYR A 149 -0.30 31.02 -19.79
N GLU A 150 -0.02 31.25 -18.51
CA GLU A 150 0.28 32.60 -17.99
C GLU A 150 1.58 33.18 -18.55
N ASP A 151 2.60 32.35 -18.75
CA ASP A 151 3.87 32.78 -19.35
C ASP A 151 3.75 33.03 -20.86
N TRP A 152 2.98 32.20 -21.58
CA TRP A 152 2.60 32.49 -22.98
C TRP A 152 1.85 33.83 -23.08
N LYS A 153 0.89 34.06 -22.18
CA LYS A 153 0.09 35.28 -22.12
C LYS A 153 1.00 36.50 -21.93
N LYS A 154 1.89 36.48 -20.93
CA LYS A 154 2.88 37.56 -20.69
C LYS A 154 3.76 37.81 -21.91
N THR A 155 4.25 36.75 -22.56
CA THR A 155 5.13 36.82 -23.74
C THR A 155 4.41 37.42 -24.95
N LYS A 156 3.15 37.04 -25.18
CA LYS A 156 2.35 37.59 -26.28
C LYS A 156 2.02 39.07 -26.05
N TYR A 157 1.68 39.45 -24.82
CA TYR A 157 1.37 40.84 -24.50
C TYR A 157 2.60 41.75 -24.54
N SER A 158 3.78 41.26 -24.15
CA SER A 158 5.04 42.02 -24.27
C SER A 158 5.46 42.22 -25.73
N GLN A 159 5.38 41.18 -26.56
CA GLN A 159 5.68 41.23 -28.00
C GLN A 159 4.77 42.24 -28.72
N THR A 160 3.46 42.12 -28.52
CA THR A 160 2.47 43.02 -29.13
C THR A 160 2.69 44.48 -28.71
N ARG A 161 3.10 44.71 -27.45
CA ARG A 161 3.42 46.04 -26.95
C ARG A 161 4.69 46.61 -27.57
N GLN A 162 5.72 45.79 -27.78
CA GLN A 162 6.96 46.20 -28.46
C GLN A 162 6.72 46.52 -29.93
N ASP A 163 5.95 45.69 -30.65
CA ASP A 163 5.63 45.91 -32.06
C ASP A 163 4.84 47.20 -32.27
N ASN A 164 3.88 47.49 -31.38
CA ASN A 164 3.11 48.73 -31.41
C ASN A 164 3.98 49.97 -31.13
N LEU A 165 4.94 49.87 -30.20
CA LEU A 165 5.89 50.97 -29.93
C LEU A 165 6.82 51.21 -31.12
N TYR A 166 7.29 50.15 -31.78
CA TYR A 166 8.14 50.25 -32.95
C TYR A 166 7.42 50.89 -34.14
N LEU A 167 6.15 50.52 -34.37
CA LEU A 167 5.31 51.14 -35.39
C LEU A 167 5.04 52.62 -35.09
N ALA A 168 4.76 52.97 -33.83
CA ALA A 168 4.55 54.36 -33.42
C ALA A 168 5.82 55.23 -33.60
N LEU A 169 6.99 54.71 -33.23
CA LEU A 169 8.29 55.37 -33.45
C LEU A 169 8.59 55.60 -34.93
N ASN A 170 8.31 54.61 -35.78
CA ASN A 170 8.52 54.74 -37.23
C ASN A 170 7.56 55.75 -37.86
N ALA A 171 6.28 55.77 -37.44
CA ALA A 171 5.32 56.76 -37.90
C ALA A 171 5.73 58.19 -37.47
N LEU A 172 6.25 58.34 -36.25
CA LEU A 172 6.70 59.63 -35.72
C LEU A 172 7.98 60.12 -36.43
N ASN A 173 8.92 59.21 -36.74
CA ASN A 173 10.09 59.54 -37.54
C ASN A 173 9.74 59.91 -38.99
N ALA A 174 8.78 59.22 -39.62
CA ALA A 174 8.31 59.56 -40.96
C ALA A 174 7.65 60.95 -40.97
N PHE A 175 6.79 61.23 -39.99
CA PHE A 175 6.17 62.54 -39.82
C PHE A 175 7.20 63.66 -39.63
N LEU A 176 8.22 63.46 -38.80
CA LEU A 176 9.30 64.42 -38.60
C LEU A 176 10.13 64.64 -39.87
N HIS A 177 10.41 63.59 -40.64
CA HIS A 177 11.14 63.71 -41.91
C HIS A 177 10.36 64.48 -42.98
N ASP A 178 9.05 64.27 -43.08
CA ASP A 178 8.19 65.02 -44.01
C ASP A 178 8.05 66.48 -43.57
N THR A 179 7.88 66.74 -42.26
CA THR A 179 7.81 68.10 -41.72
C THR A 179 9.11 68.89 -41.95
N ILE A 180 10.28 68.23 -41.85
CA ILE A 180 11.57 68.86 -42.11
C ILE A 180 11.75 69.16 -43.60
N LYS A 181 11.27 68.28 -44.51
CA LYS A 181 11.31 68.51 -45.96
C LYS A 181 10.43 69.67 -46.41
N GLU A 182 9.32 69.94 -45.73
CA GLU A 182 8.45 71.09 -46.04
C GLU A 182 8.99 72.42 -45.51
N SER A 183 10.03 72.39 -44.67
CA SER A 183 10.65 73.57 -44.05
C SER A 183 11.97 74.04 -44.69
N TYR A 184 12.35 73.47 -45.84
CA TYR A 184 13.47 73.89 -46.71
C TYR A 184 12.97 74.12 -48.14
#